data_AF-A0A402CJD6-F1
#
_entry.id   AF-A0A402CJD6-F1
#
_cell.length_a   1.000
_cell.length_b   1.000
_cell.length_c   1.000
_cell.angle_alpha   90.00
_cell.angle_beta   90.00
_cell.angle_gamma   90.00
#
_symmetry.space_group_name_H-M   'P 1'
#
loop_
_entity.id
_entity.type
_entity.pdbx_description
1 polymer ?
#
loop_
_entity_poly.entity_id
_entity_poly.type
_entity_poly.pdbx_seq_one_letter_code
_entity_poly.pdbx_strand_id
1 'polypeptide(L)'
;MTAAALAAKLAQHVLGDDPQATTLALAALVAGGLVEGGALGALQASGLRRRLPQLNARRWRWVTTAVAGLGWAVASVPGVLTPDDGAPEPALPLVLAGALALGAVMGAILGAAQATTLRRLVRRPARWVLGNTLAWPPTMAVIFLGATTPESTWSTPSVAALGTVTGLVAGTALGVVTGRFLPGDDDIVPVKNRSSAPTRPMRIRRTEAAAAHRPRLRRGPTG
;
A
#
# COMPACT_ATOMS: atom_id res chain seq x y z
N MET A 1 -5.67 -19.69 7.86
CA MET A 1 -4.20 -19.60 7.74
C MET A 1 -3.85 -18.43 6.85
N THR A 2 -2.73 -17.74 7.10
CA THR A 2 -2.13 -16.91 6.05
C THR A 2 -1.81 -17.81 4.86
N ALA A 3 -1.90 -17.28 3.63
CA ALA A 3 -1.51 -18.04 2.44
C ALA A 3 -0.07 -18.57 2.58
N ALA A 4 0.77 -17.81 3.29
CA ALA A 4 2.14 -18.15 3.64
C ALA A 4 2.23 -19.40 4.54
N ALA A 5 1.47 -19.43 5.66
CA ALA A 5 1.51 -20.55 6.61
C ALA A 5 0.98 -21.86 6.00
N LEU A 6 -0.06 -21.79 5.15
CA LEU A 6 -0.58 -22.97 4.45
C LEU A 6 0.42 -23.50 3.44
N ALA A 7 1.05 -22.62 2.67
CA ALA A 7 2.03 -23.00 1.66
C ALA A 7 3.30 -23.59 2.31
N ALA A 8 3.73 -23.09 3.46
CA ALA A 8 4.85 -23.65 4.23
C ALA A 8 4.56 -25.07 4.76
N LYS A 9 3.37 -25.28 5.37
CA LYS A 9 2.92 -26.59 5.86
C LYS A 9 2.85 -27.63 4.73
N LEU A 10 2.35 -27.23 3.55
CA LEU A 10 2.26 -28.12 2.39
C LEU A 10 3.65 -28.48 1.84
N ALA A 11 4.60 -27.54 1.83
CA ALA A 11 5.98 -27.80 1.42
C ALA A 11 6.67 -28.79 2.37
N GLN A 12 6.53 -28.60 3.69
CA GLN A 12 7.11 -29.51 4.70
C GLN A 12 6.53 -30.93 4.64
N HIS A 13 5.23 -31.06 4.38
CA HIS A 13 4.58 -32.37 4.33
C HIS A 13 5.00 -33.21 3.10
N VAL A 14 5.47 -32.56 2.03
CA VAL A 14 5.80 -33.22 0.76
C VAL A 14 7.30 -33.50 0.60
N LEU A 15 8.19 -32.72 1.22
CA LEU A 15 9.62 -32.71 0.84
C LEU A 15 10.65 -33.15 1.90
N GLY A 16 10.29 -33.34 3.18
CA GLY A 16 11.26 -33.75 4.22
C GLY A 16 12.40 -32.74 4.48
N ASP A 17 13.50 -33.16 5.12
CA ASP A 17 14.67 -32.32 5.48
C ASP A 17 15.64 -31.99 4.30
N ASP A 18 15.12 -31.96 3.07
CA ASP A 18 15.91 -31.63 1.88
C ASP A 18 16.18 -30.10 1.79
N PRO A 19 17.40 -29.63 1.47
CA PRO A 19 17.67 -28.22 1.14
C PRO A 19 16.70 -27.63 0.09
N GLN A 20 16.19 -28.45 -0.84
CA GLN A 20 15.14 -28.05 -1.78
C GLN A 20 13.79 -27.79 -1.08
N ALA A 21 13.45 -28.56 -0.04
CA ALA A 21 12.25 -28.37 0.78
C ALA A 21 12.25 -27.00 1.46
N THR A 22 13.38 -26.62 2.06
CA THR A 22 13.56 -25.32 2.73
C THR A 22 13.42 -24.16 1.75
N THR A 23 14.03 -24.28 0.56
CA THR A 23 13.91 -23.27 -0.49
C THR A 23 12.46 -23.11 -0.95
N LEU A 24 11.75 -24.22 -1.14
CA LEU A 24 10.34 -24.20 -1.52
C LEU A 24 9.44 -23.64 -0.42
N ALA A 25 9.70 -23.97 0.85
CA ALA A 25 8.98 -23.41 2.00
C ALA A 25 9.16 -21.89 2.10
N LEU A 26 10.38 -21.39 1.89
CA LEU A 26 10.65 -19.95 1.85
C LEU A 26 9.94 -19.26 0.68
N ALA A 27 10.02 -19.85 -0.52
CA ALA A 27 9.33 -19.33 -1.69
C ALA A 27 7.82 -19.28 -1.46
N ALA A 28 7.26 -20.32 -0.83
CA ALA A 28 5.87 -20.40 -0.41
C ALA A 28 5.47 -19.32 0.60
N LEU A 29 6.29 -19.09 1.63
CA LEU A 29 6.07 -18.03 2.63
C LEU A 29 6.07 -16.65 1.98
N VAL A 30 7.07 -16.36 1.15
CA VAL A 30 7.18 -15.07 0.44
C VAL A 30 6.04 -14.90 -0.56
N ALA A 31 5.67 -15.93 -1.30
CA ALA A 31 4.54 -15.91 -2.23
C ALA A 31 3.23 -15.62 -1.49
N GLY A 32 3.00 -16.28 -0.35
CA GLY A 32 1.85 -16.00 0.50
C GLY A 32 1.83 -14.55 1.00
N GLY A 33 2.99 -14.04 1.43
CA GLY A 33 3.16 -12.65 1.83
C GLY A 33 2.87 -11.63 0.72
N LEU A 34 3.26 -11.94 -0.52
CA LEU A 34 2.95 -11.12 -1.69
C LEU A 34 1.45 -11.12 -2.01
N VAL A 35 0.78 -12.28 -1.92
CA VAL A 35 -0.67 -12.40 -2.11
C VAL A 35 -1.41 -11.57 -1.07
N GLU A 36 -1.02 -11.67 0.20
CA GLU A 36 -1.63 -10.90 1.30
C GLU A 36 -1.39 -9.41 1.16
N GLY A 37 -0.15 -8.99 0.87
CA GLY A 37 0.18 -7.59 0.62
C GLY A 37 -0.56 -7.02 -0.59
N GLY A 38 -0.76 -7.83 -1.64
CA GLY A 38 -1.59 -7.49 -2.80
C GLY A 38 -3.06 -7.30 -2.46
N ALA A 39 -3.64 -8.22 -1.71
CA ALA A 39 -5.04 -8.15 -1.26
C ALA A 39 -5.26 -6.93 -0.35
N LEU A 40 -4.40 -6.74 0.65
CA LEU A 40 -4.43 -5.59 1.55
C LEU A 40 -4.30 -4.27 0.78
N GLY A 41 -3.31 -4.17 -0.11
CA GLY A 41 -3.08 -2.98 -0.93
C GLY A 41 -4.27 -2.68 -1.85
N ALA A 42 -4.93 -3.69 -2.39
CA ALA A 42 -6.13 -3.54 -3.20
C ALA A 42 -7.31 -3.01 -2.37
N LEU A 43 -7.56 -3.59 -1.19
CA LEU A 43 -8.64 -3.19 -0.29
C LEU A 43 -8.43 -1.77 0.22
N GLN A 44 -7.23 -1.43 0.70
CA GLN A 44 -6.89 -0.08 1.12
C GLN A 44 -7.04 0.93 -0.01
N ALA A 45 -6.54 0.64 -1.21
CA ALA A 45 -6.70 1.53 -2.36
C ALA A 45 -8.17 1.74 -2.72
N SER A 46 -9.01 0.71 -2.61
CA SER A 46 -10.45 0.81 -2.88
C SER A 46 -11.15 1.76 -1.89
N GLY A 47 -10.78 1.68 -0.60
CA GLY A 47 -11.30 2.58 0.43
C GLY A 47 -10.81 4.02 0.23
N LEU A 48 -9.51 4.20 0.01
CA LEU A 48 -8.93 5.54 -0.19
C LEU A 48 -9.48 6.23 -1.44
N ARG A 49 -9.73 5.51 -2.54
CA ARG A 49 -10.26 6.11 -3.77
C ARG A 49 -11.63 6.75 -3.61
N ARG A 50 -12.40 6.37 -2.58
CA ARG A 50 -13.67 7.04 -2.26
C ARG A 50 -13.46 8.48 -1.79
N ARG A 51 -12.30 8.80 -1.21
CA ARG A 51 -11.91 10.15 -0.75
C ARG A 51 -10.88 10.83 -1.65
N LEU A 52 -10.01 10.05 -2.28
CA LEU A 52 -8.95 10.51 -3.17
C LEU A 52 -9.11 9.86 -4.56
N PRO A 53 -10.05 10.32 -5.41
CA PRO A 53 -10.31 9.71 -6.72
C PRO A 53 -9.08 9.69 -7.64
N GLN A 54 -8.15 10.62 -7.45
CA GLN A 54 -6.90 10.76 -8.19
C GLN A 54 -5.78 9.82 -7.70
N LEU A 55 -6.03 9.01 -6.68
CA LEU A 55 -5.04 8.06 -6.19
C LEU A 55 -4.66 7.06 -7.29
N ASN A 56 -3.35 6.94 -7.54
CA ASN A 56 -2.83 5.89 -8.40
C ASN A 56 -2.85 4.55 -7.65
N ALA A 57 -3.98 3.83 -7.74
CA ALA A 57 -4.19 2.56 -7.07
C ALA A 57 -3.19 1.47 -7.47
N ARG A 58 -2.66 1.52 -8.70
CA ARG A 58 -1.65 0.57 -9.17
C ARG A 58 -0.34 0.77 -8.41
N ARG A 59 0.11 2.02 -8.30
CA ARG A 59 1.32 2.37 -7.52
C ARG A 59 1.13 2.07 -6.04
N TRP A 60 -0.03 2.39 -5.47
CA TRP A 60 -0.37 2.06 -4.08
C TRP A 60 -0.23 0.56 -3.80
N ARG A 61 -0.87 -0.26 -4.63
CA ARG A 61 -0.84 -1.71 -4.50
C ARG A 61 0.59 -2.24 -4.62
N TRP A 62 1.33 -1.82 -5.64
CA TRP A 62 2.72 -2.25 -5.83
C TRP A 62 3.61 -1.93 -4.64
N VAL A 63 3.56 -0.71 -4.12
CA VAL A 63 4.35 -0.32 -2.95
C VAL A 63 3.99 -1.17 -1.74
N THR A 64 2.69 -1.42 -1.52
CA THR A 64 2.20 -2.24 -0.41
C THR A 64 2.68 -3.70 -0.54
N THR A 65 2.51 -4.29 -1.72
CA THR A 65 2.94 -5.66 -2.02
C THR A 65 4.45 -5.82 -1.90
N ALA A 66 5.24 -4.87 -2.40
CA ALA A 66 6.70 -4.95 -2.34
C ALA A 66 7.21 -4.88 -0.90
N VAL A 67 6.68 -3.97 -0.07
CA VAL A 67 7.04 -3.89 1.35
C VAL A 67 6.63 -5.15 2.10
N ALA A 68 5.42 -5.68 1.84
CA ALA A 68 4.96 -6.93 2.45
C ALA A 68 5.84 -8.12 2.06
N GLY A 69 6.15 -8.28 0.77
CA GLY A 69 7.03 -9.35 0.29
C GLY A 69 8.44 -9.28 0.87
N LEU A 70 9.02 -8.09 0.93
CA LEU A 70 10.32 -7.89 1.57
C LEU A 70 10.27 -8.18 3.07
N GLY A 71 9.22 -7.73 3.76
CA GLY A 71 8.99 -8.02 5.18
C GLY A 71 8.93 -9.51 5.45
N TRP A 72 8.19 -10.27 4.63
CA TRP A 72 8.12 -11.74 4.73
C TRP A 72 9.45 -12.42 4.41
N ALA A 73 10.18 -11.96 3.39
CA ALA A 73 11.49 -12.49 3.07
C ALA A 73 12.46 -12.32 4.24
N VAL A 74 12.53 -11.11 4.82
CA VAL A 74 13.42 -10.81 5.96
C VAL A 74 12.98 -11.56 7.22
N ALA A 75 11.69 -11.59 7.52
CA ALA A 75 11.16 -12.28 8.71
C ALA A 75 11.36 -13.80 8.65
N SER A 76 11.49 -14.38 7.45
CA SER A 76 11.71 -15.81 7.28
C SER A 76 13.18 -16.23 7.41
N VAL A 77 14.13 -15.28 7.42
CA VAL A 77 15.58 -15.57 7.50
C VAL A 77 15.96 -16.32 8.79
N PRO A 78 15.53 -15.89 10.00
CA PRO A 78 15.92 -16.57 11.23
C PRO A 78 15.47 -18.04 11.26
N GLY A 79 14.26 -18.33 10.75
CA GLY A 79 13.72 -19.69 10.71
C GLY A 79 14.46 -20.66 9.77
N VAL A 80 15.40 -20.16 8.97
CA VAL A 80 16.24 -20.97 8.06
C VAL A 80 17.65 -21.09 8.58
N LEU A 81 18.15 -20.02 9.22
CA LEU A 81 19.54 -19.93 9.67
C LEU A 81 19.74 -20.44 11.09
N THR A 82 18.68 -20.49 11.91
CA THR A 82 18.73 -20.99 13.28
C THR A 82 18.36 -22.48 13.27
N PRO A 83 19.31 -23.39 13.58
CA PRO A 83 19.00 -24.79 13.78
C PRO A 83 17.97 -24.95 14.91
N ASP A 84 17.10 -25.95 14.80
CA ASP A 84 16.14 -26.26 15.85
C ASP A 84 16.87 -26.96 17.00
N ASP A 85 17.38 -26.16 17.94
CA ASP A 85 18.20 -26.63 19.06
C ASP A 85 17.36 -27.31 20.17
N GLY A 86 16.05 -27.53 19.94
CA GLY A 86 15.12 -28.04 20.95
C GLY A 86 14.85 -27.03 22.07
N ALA A 87 15.08 -25.74 21.80
CA ALA A 87 14.83 -24.68 22.77
C ALA A 87 13.32 -24.62 23.13
N PRO A 88 12.97 -24.33 24.40
CA PRO A 88 11.58 -24.18 24.79
C PRO A 88 10.86 -23.13 23.94
N GLU A 89 9.61 -23.40 23.56
CA GLU A 89 8.80 -22.40 22.86
C GLU A 89 8.74 -21.10 23.66
N PRO A 90 8.91 -19.93 23.00
CA PRO A 90 8.85 -18.65 23.68
C PRO A 90 7.50 -18.47 24.38
N ALA A 91 7.52 -17.98 25.62
CA ALA A 91 6.31 -17.70 26.37
C ALA A 91 5.40 -16.73 25.60
N LEU A 92 4.09 -17.00 25.59
CA LEU A 92 3.11 -16.19 24.83
C LEU A 92 3.23 -14.67 25.07
N PRO A 93 3.46 -14.16 26.31
CA PRO A 93 3.67 -12.72 26.52
C PRO A 93 4.85 -12.16 25.74
N LEU A 94 5.95 -12.91 25.60
CA LEU A 94 7.13 -12.51 24.84
C LEU A 94 6.82 -12.49 23.34
N VAL A 95 6.09 -13.49 22.84
CA VAL A 95 5.61 -13.52 21.45
C VAL A 95 4.74 -12.30 21.15
N LEU A 96 3.80 -11.96 22.04
CA LEU A 96 2.93 -10.81 21.88
C LEU A 96 3.70 -9.48 21.98
N ALA A 97 4.66 -9.36 22.89
CA ALA A 97 5.53 -8.19 22.97
C ALA A 97 6.34 -8.00 21.68
N GLY A 98 6.92 -9.09 21.15
CA GLY A 98 7.60 -9.11 19.86
C GLY A 98 6.67 -8.71 18.70
N ALA A 99 5.44 -9.24 18.68
CA ALA A 99 4.44 -8.94 17.66
C ALA A 99 4.03 -7.46 17.68
N LEU A 100 3.86 -6.87 18.87
CA LEU A 100 3.56 -5.44 19.02
C LEU A 100 4.71 -4.57 18.50
N ALA A 101 5.95 -4.89 18.88
CA ALA A 101 7.14 -4.15 18.44
C ALA A 101 7.34 -4.26 16.92
N LEU A 102 7.25 -5.48 16.38
CA LEU A 102 7.33 -5.75 14.95
C LEU A 102 6.23 -5.00 14.18
N GLY A 103 5.01 -5.03 14.70
CA GLY A 103 3.88 -4.29 14.13
C GLY A 103 4.14 -2.79 14.09
N ALA A 104 4.69 -2.19 15.14
CA ALA A 104 5.00 -0.75 15.16
C ALA A 104 6.04 -0.38 14.09
N VAL A 105 7.12 -1.16 14.01
CA VAL A 105 8.22 -0.95 13.06
C VAL A 105 7.75 -1.14 11.62
N MET A 106 7.13 -2.29 11.32
CA MET A 106 6.65 -2.60 9.99
C MET A 106 5.52 -1.68 9.56
N GLY A 107 4.65 -1.27 10.49
CA GLY A 107 3.62 -0.28 10.26
C GLY A 107 4.18 1.09 9.89
N ALA A 108 5.23 1.55 10.58
CA ALA A 108 5.92 2.79 10.24
C ALA A 108 6.56 2.73 8.84
N ILE A 109 7.24 1.63 8.52
CA ILE A 109 7.89 1.41 7.21
C ILE A 109 6.84 1.40 6.10
N LEU A 110 5.77 0.61 6.25
CA LEU A 110 4.71 0.51 5.27
C LEU A 110 3.98 1.84 5.10
N GLY A 111 3.62 2.48 6.21
CA GLY A 111 2.97 3.79 6.20
C GLY A 111 3.82 4.85 5.51
N ALA A 112 5.13 4.88 5.77
CA ALA A 112 6.07 5.79 5.11
C ALA A 112 6.16 5.54 3.61
N ALA A 113 6.25 4.27 3.20
CA ALA A 113 6.28 3.89 1.78
C ALA A 113 5.00 4.30 1.07
N GLN A 114 3.83 3.99 1.63
CA GLN A 114 2.52 4.38 1.09
C GLN A 114 2.34 5.90 1.05
N ALA A 115 2.81 6.61 2.08
CA ALA A 115 2.74 8.07 2.14
C ALA A 115 3.43 8.75 0.95
N THR A 116 4.44 8.13 0.33
CA THR A 116 5.06 8.65 -0.91
C THR A 116 4.07 8.82 -2.06
N THR A 117 3.03 8.00 -2.10
CA THR A 117 1.96 8.06 -3.11
C THR A 117 0.91 9.12 -2.78
N LEU A 118 0.82 9.54 -1.51
CA LEU A 118 -0.12 10.55 -1.01
C LEU A 118 0.45 11.97 -1.02
N ARG A 119 1.78 12.14 -1.04
CA ARG A 119 2.47 13.45 -0.89
C ARG A 119 1.97 14.56 -1.83
N ARG A 120 1.38 14.22 -2.97
CA ARG A 120 0.83 15.19 -3.94
C ARG A 120 -0.68 15.38 -3.85
N LEU A 121 -1.37 14.53 -3.10
CA LEU A 121 -2.83 14.49 -2.98
C LEU A 121 -3.31 15.09 -1.66
N VAL A 122 -2.47 15.07 -0.63
CA VAL A 122 -2.83 15.53 0.71
C VAL A 122 -1.75 16.41 1.32
N ARG A 123 -2.16 17.37 2.15
CA ARG A 123 -1.27 18.30 2.85
C ARG A 123 -0.42 17.61 3.94
N ARG A 124 -0.99 16.61 4.61
CA ARG A 124 -0.39 15.96 5.80
C ARG A 124 -0.21 14.44 5.60
N PRO A 125 0.65 13.99 4.67
CA PRO A 125 0.86 12.56 4.41
C PRO A 125 1.45 11.82 5.63
N ALA A 126 2.10 12.52 6.56
CA ALA A 126 2.62 11.95 7.81
C ALA A 126 1.52 11.38 8.73
N ARG A 127 0.27 11.87 8.65
CA ARG A 127 -0.85 11.31 9.43
C ARG A 127 -1.14 9.86 9.03
N TRP A 128 -0.94 9.53 7.76
CA TRP A 128 -1.07 8.15 7.27
C TRP A 128 0.00 7.23 7.86
N VAL A 129 1.23 7.73 8.02
CA VAL A 129 2.32 6.99 8.66
C VAL A 129 1.95 6.68 10.10
N LEU A 130 1.54 7.70 10.87
CA LEU A 130 1.09 7.52 12.25
C LEU A 130 -0.07 6.52 12.36
N GLY A 131 -1.06 6.62 11.46
CA GLY A 131 -2.18 5.69 11.42
C GLY A 131 -1.73 4.23 11.22
N ASN A 132 -0.75 3.97 10.36
CA ASN A 132 -0.19 2.62 10.19
C ASN A 132 0.63 2.19 11.42
N THR A 133 1.50 3.05 11.94
CA THR A 133 2.30 2.75 13.15
C THR A 133 1.43 2.37 14.35
N LEU A 134 0.25 2.98 14.49
CA LEU A 134 -0.69 2.68 15.57
C LEU A 134 -1.60 1.47 15.27
N ALA A 135 -1.92 1.22 14.01
CA ALA A 135 -2.83 0.14 13.63
C ALA A 135 -2.16 -1.23 13.59
N TRP A 136 -0.89 -1.29 13.19
CA TRP A 136 -0.20 -2.56 13.00
C TRP A 136 0.16 -3.31 14.29
N PRO A 137 0.52 -2.69 15.43
CA PRO A 137 0.76 -3.42 16.67
C PRO A 137 -0.41 -4.33 17.09
N PRO A 138 -1.65 -3.83 17.29
CA PRO A 138 -2.77 -4.72 17.66
C PRO A 138 -3.11 -5.71 16.55
N THR A 139 -2.93 -5.34 15.27
CA THR A 139 -3.12 -6.24 14.13
C THR A 139 -2.15 -7.43 14.20
N MET A 140 -0.87 -7.17 14.47
CA MET A 140 0.15 -8.21 14.63
C MET A 140 -0.10 -9.07 15.86
N ALA A 141 -0.49 -8.49 16.99
CA ALA A 141 -0.84 -9.26 18.18
C ALA A 141 -1.97 -10.27 17.90
N VAL A 142 -3.01 -9.86 17.17
CA VAL A 142 -4.11 -10.76 16.75
C VAL A 142 -3.60 -11.85 15.79
N ILE A 143 -2.78 -11.48 14.79
CA ILE A 143 -2.22 -12.44 13.83
C ILE A 143 -1.37 -13.49 14.55
N PHE A 144 -0.46 -13.08 15.42
CA PHE A 144 0.42 -13.97 16.15
C PHE A 144 -0.37 -14.86 17.09
N LEU A 145 -1.33 -14.31 17.86
CA LEU A 145 -2.21 -15.12 18.71
C LEU A 145 -2.92 -16.22 17.91
N GLY A 146 -3.53 -15.86 16.79
CA GLY A 146 -4.22 -16.83 15.94
C GLY A 146 -3.30 -17.81 15.22
N ALA A 147 -2.04 -17.44 14.98
CA ALA A 147 -1.03 -18.31 14.37
C ALA A 147 -0.39 -19.29 15.36
N THR A 148 -0.27 -18.92 16.64
CA THR A 148 0.28 -19.77 17.71
C THR A 148 -0.76 -20.63 18.42
N THR A 149 -2.06 -20.42 18.16
CA THR A 149 -3.14 -21.19 18.79
C THR A 149 -3.27 -22.64 18.27
N PRO A 150 -3.15 -22.93 16.95
CA PRO A 150 -3.33 -24.28 16.45
C PRO A 150 -2.29 -25.27 16.98
N GLU A 151 -2.74 -26.41 17.48
CA GLU A 151 -1.87 -27.53 17.86
C GLU A 151 -1.65 -28.49 16.68
N SER A 152 -0.64 -29.36 16.78
CA SER A 152 -0.30 -30.34 15.74
C SER A 152 -1.44 -31.33 15.43
N THR A 153 -2.36 -31.52 16.36
CA THR A 153 -3.54 -32.40 16.27
C THR A 153 -4.71 -31.79 15.50
N TRP A 154 -4.68 -30.48 15.21
CA TRP A 154 -5.78 -29.80 14.56
C TRP A 154 -5.91 -30.18 13.08
N SER A 155 -7.14 -30.41 12.64
CA SER A 155 -7.45 -30.67 11.22
C SER A 155 -7.19 -29.44 10.35
N THR A 156 -6.77 -29.63 9.10
CA THR A 156 -6.53 -28.53 8.14
C THR A 156 -7.73 -27.58 8.00
N PRO A 157 -9.00 -28.05 7.92
CA PRO A 157 -10.17 -27.16 7.91
C PRO A 157 -10.28 -26.29 9.17
N SER A 158 -9.96 -26.82 10.35
CA SER A 158 -10.00 -26.05 11.61
C SER A 158 -8.95 -24.93 11.62
N VAL A 159 -7.73 -25.23 11.18
CA VAL A 159 -6.66 -24.21 11.07
C VAL A 159 -6.99 -23.17 10.00
N ALA A 160 -7.61 -23.59 8.89
CA ALA A 160 -8.11 -22.70 7.87
C ALA A 160 -9.17 -21.74 8.44
N ALA A 161 -10.20 -22.29 9.10
CA ALA A 161 -11.28 -21.53 9.72
C ALA A 161 -10.78 -20.54 10.77
N LEU A 162 -9.90 -20.97 11.68
CA LEU A 162 -9.32 -20.08 12.69
C LEU A 162 -8.58 -18.93 12.01
N GLY A 163 -7.69 -19.22 11.06
CA GLY A 163 -6.96 -18.12 10.42
C GLY A 163 -7.83 -17.22 9.55
N THR A 164 -8.98 -17.68 9.04
CA THR A 164 -9.98 -16.80 8.42
C THR A 164 -10.58 -15.84 9.45
N VAL A 165 -10.98 -16.34 10.63
CA VAL A 165 -11.48 -15.50 11.72
C VAL A 165 -10.40 -14.50 12.17
N THR A 166 -9.18 -14.97 12.40
CA THR A 166 -8.03 -14.12 12.74
C THR A 166 -7.80 -13.03 11.70
N GLY A 167 -7.82 -13.37 10.40
CA GLY A 167 -7.67 -12.42 9.31
C GLY A 167 -8.78 -11.37 9.28
N LEU A 168 -10.04 -11.76 9.54
CA LEU A 168 -11.16 -10.83 9.63
C LEU A 168 -11.02 -9.87 10.82
N VAL A 169 -10.65 -10.38 12.00
CA VAL A 169 -10.45 -9.55 13.21
C VAL A 169 -9.27 -8.60 13.01
N ALA A 170 -8.13 -9.11 12.54
CA ALA A 170 -6.94 -8.32 12.26
C ALA A 170 -7.21 -7.24 11.20
N GLY A 171 -7.86 -7.61 10.09
CA GLY A 171 -8.24 -6.67 9.04
C GLY A 171 -9.22 -5.59 9.52
N THR A 172 -10.16 -5.96 10.39
CA THR A 172 -11.09 -5.01 11.01
C THR A 172 -10.36 -4.04 11.93
N ALA A 173 -9.48 -4.53 12.81
CA ALA A 173 -8.66 -3.68 13.67
C ALA A 173 -7.80 -2.70 12.86
N LEU A 174 -7.12 -3.20 11.83
CA LEU A 174 -6.32 -2.39 10.91
C LEU A 174 -7.17 -1.32 10.22
N GLY A 175 -8.33 -1.70 9.67
CA GLY A 175 -9.23 -0.79 8.97
C GLY A 175 -9.84 0.28 9.87
N VAL A 176 -10.27 -0.10 11.08
CA VAL A 176 -10.86 0.82 12.06
C VAL A 176 -9.83 1.84 12.55
N VAL A 177 -8.60 1.43 12.82
CA VAL A 177 -7.55 2.36 13.26
C VAL A 177 -7.11 3.24 12.10
N THR A 178 -6.71 2.67 10.95
CA THR A 178 -6.25 3.46 9.79
C THR A 178 -7.33 4.39 9.23
N GLY A 179 -8.60 3.98 9.30
CA GLY A 179 -9.76 4.79 8.91
C GLY A 179 -9.86 6.13 9.65
N ARG A 180 -9.47 6.18 10.93
CA ARG A 180 -9.44 7.43 11.72
C ARG A 180 -8.36 8.41 11.27
N PHE A 181 -7.40 7.95 10.47
CA PHE A 181 -6.31 8.76 9.93
C PHE A 181 -6.48 9.04 8.42
N LEU A 182 -7.68 8.79 7.88
CA LEU A 182 -8.00 9.21 6.51
C LEU A 182 -7.93 10.75 6.39
N PRO A 183 -7.51 11.27 5.23
CA PRO A 183 -7.51 12.71 4.97
C PRO A 183 -8.92 13.29 5.09
N GLY A 184 -9.06 14.38 5.84
CA GLY A 184 -10.27 15.20 5.83
C GLY A 184 -10.33 16.09 4.59
N ASP A 185 -11.47 16.72 4.36
CA ASP A 185 -11.69 17.52 3.14
C ASP A 185 -10.71 18.71 3.06
N ASP A 186 -10.38 19.33 4.19
CA ASP A 186 -9.39 20.42 4.31
C ASP A 186 -7.94 19.97 4.06
N ASP A 187 -7.68 18.66 4.15
CA ASP A 187 -6.36 18.06 3.93
C ASP A 187 -6.15 17.70 2.44
N ILE A 188 -7.19 17.63 1.62
CA ILE A 188 -7.10 17.26 0.20
C ILE A 188 -6.61 18.45 -0.64
N VAL A 189 -5.59 18.23 -1.47
CA VAL A 189 -5.07 19.27 -2.36
C VAL A 189 -6.05 19.49 -3.53
N PRO A 190 -6.57 20.71 -3.74
CA PRO A 190 -7.50 20.98 -4.82
C PRO A 190 -6.87 20.69 -6.18
N VAL A 191 -7.64 20.04 -7.05
CA VAL A 191 -7.25 19.84 -8.44
C VAL A 191 -7.30 21.20 -9.12
N LYS A 192 -6.13 21.72 -9.55
CA LYS A 192 -6.09 22.93 -10.36
C LYS A 192 -6.72 22.62 -11.71
N ASN A 193 -8.02 22.88 -11.85
CA ASN A 193 -8.71 22.76 -13.14
C ASN A 193 -7.97 23.66 -14.15
N ARG A 194 -7.35 23.05 -15.16
CA ARG A 194 -6.85 23.75 -16.34
C ARG A 194 -8.04 24.15 -17.22
N SER A 195 -8.94 24.97 -16.70
CA SER A 195 -10.12 25.45 -17.43
C SER A 195 -10.29 26.94 -17.18
N SER A 196 -9.31 27.70 -17.67
CA SER A 196 -9.45 29.10 -18.08
C SER A 196 -8.16 29.49 -18.78
N ALA A 197 -7.89 28.83 -19.92
CA ALA A 197 -7.09 29.51 -20.93
C ALA A 197 -7.90 30.77 -21.28
N PRO A 198 -7.33 31.99 -21.14
CA PRO A 198 -8.02 33.18 -21.61
C PRO A 198 -8.27 32.95 -23.09
N THR A 199 -9.54 32.99 -23.48
CA THR A 199 -9.99 32.98 -24.87
C THR A 199 -9.19 34.05 -25.58
N ARG A 200 -8.17 33.62 -26.33
CA ARG A 200 -7.33 34.50 -27.12
C ARG A 200 -8.28 35.19 -28.09
N PRO A 201 -8.48 36.53 -28.02
CA PRO A 201 -9.43 37.18 -28.89
C PRO A 201 -9.01 36.87 -30.33
N MET A 202 -9.94 36.26 -31.07
CA MET A 202 -9.76 35.88 -32.46
C MET A 202 -9.53 37.17 -33.23
N ARG A 203 -8.26 37.49 -33.50
CA ARG A 203 -7.86 38.66 -34.27
C ARG A 203 -8.25 38.37 -35.72
N ILE A 204 -9.45 38.78 -36.11
CA ILE A 204 -9.92 38.74 -37.49
C ILE A 204 -8.94 39.61 -38.29
N ARG A 205 -8.02 38.96 -39.01
CA ARG A 205 -7.21 39.58 -40.05
C ARG A 205 -8.19 39.99 -41.16
N ARG A 206 -8.59 41.27 -41.17
CA ARG A 206 -9.10 41.91 -42.38
C ARG A 206 -7.92 41.96 -43.36
N THR A 207 -7.91 41.04 -44.30
CA THR A 207 -7.09 41.10 -45.50
C THR A 207 -7.47 42.34 -46.29
N GLU A 208 -6.50 43.23 -46.45
CA GLU A 208 -6.49 44.31 -47.42
C GLU A 208 -6.64 43.74 -48.83
N ALA A 209 -7.62 44.25 -49.58
CA ALA A 209 -7.66 44.15 -51.03
C ALA A 209 -8.49 45.31 -51.60
N ALA A 210 -8.05 45.80 -52.77
CA ALA A 210 -8.56 46.91 -53.59
C ALA A 210 -8.11 48.31 -53.12
N ALA A 211 -6.95 48.82 -53.56
CA ALA A 211 -6.60 49.25 -54.92
C ALA A 211 -7.57 50.30 -55.50
N ALA A 212 -7.09 51.55 -55.61
CA ALA A 212 -6.91 52.27 -56.88
C ALA A 212 -7.13 53.78 -56.76
N HIS A 213 -6.27 54.49 -57.52
CA HIS A 213 -6.49 55.79 -58.13
C HIS A 213 -6.15 57.08 -57.36
N ARG A 214 -4.99 57.63 -57.74
CA ARG A 214 -4.58 59.05 -57.60
C ARG A 214 -5.59 59.98 -58.31
N PRO A 215 -5.58 61.30 -57.99
CA PRO A 215 -4.75 62.19 -58.81
C PRO A 215 -3.96 63.23 -58.00
N ARG A 216 -2.76 63.57 -58.53
CA ARG A 216 -1.97 64.74 -58.17
C ARG A 216 -2.54 65.98 -58.88
N LEU A 217 -2.83 67.04 -58.14
CA LEU A 217 -2.93 68.43 -58.62
C LEU A 217 -2.13 69.27 -57.61
N ARG A 218 -0.88 69.65 -57.88
CA ARG A 218 -0.36 70.73 -58.74
C ARG A 218 -0.70 72.14 -58.20
N ARG A 219 0.29 72.69 -57.50
CA ARG A 219 0.79 74.10 -57.42
C ARG A 219 -0.20 75.26 -57.22
N GLY A 220 0.16 76.09 -56.25
CA GLY A 220 0.17 77.55 -56.38
C GLY A 220 1.00 78.21 -55.27
N PRO A 221 2.05 78.99 -55.60
CA PRO A 221 2.63 79.99 -54.71
C PRO A 221 2.29 81.40 -55.18
N THR A 222 1.90 82.29 -54.25
CA THR A 222 1.99 83.75 -54.43
C THR A 222 2.04 84.40 -53.04
N GLY A 223 3.25 84.74 -52.61
CA GLY A 223 3.54 86.08 -52.11
C GLY A 223 4.21 86.85 -53.25
#